data_AF-A0A0B0M9R0-F1
#
_entry.id   AF-A0A0B0M9R0-F1
#
_cell.length_a   1.000
_cell.length_b   1.000
_cell.length_c   1.000
_cell.angle_alpha   90.00
_cell.angle_beta   90.00
_cell.angle_gamma   90.00
#
_symmetry.space_group_name_H-M   'P 1'
#
loop_
_entity.id
_entity.type
_entity.pdbx_description
1 polymer ?
#
loop_
_entity_poly.entity_id
_entity_poly.type
_entity_poly.pdbx_seq_one_letter_code
_entity_poly.pdbx_strand_id
1 'polypeptide(L)'
;MAKTKPGVSAPKLKAGKKDLHSYTIRGTNKVVRVGDCVLMRPSDIGKPPYVARVEKIESDNRNNFKVRVRWYYRPEESLGGRRQFHGAKELFLSDHYDVQSAQTVEGKCIVHSFKNYTKLENVGAEDYYCRFEYKAATGAFTPDRVAVYCKCEMPYNPDDLMVQCEGCKDWYHPACVGMTIEEAEMLEHFVCFECSEDDFKQFQNGFHASPVSDAKVESKRQKR
;
A
#
# COMPACT_ATOMS: atom_id res chain seq x y z
N MET A 1 28.97 -46.18 25.27
CA MET A 1 27.98 -46.49 24.22
C MET A 1 27.96 -45.33 23.23
N ALA A 2 28.40 -45.58 22.00
CA ALA A 2 28.38 -44.62 20.90
C ALA A 2 26.96 -44.44 20.37
N LYS A 3 26.57 -43.21 20.04
CA LYS A 3 25.40 -42.92 19.19
C LYS A 3 25.86 -42.04 18.04
N THR A 4 25.95 -42.65 16.87
CA THR A 4 26.24 -42.04 15.56
C THR A 4 25.12 -41.07 15.16
N LYS A 5 25.48 -39.86 14.72
CA LYS A 5 24.55 -38.91 14.09
C LYS A 5 24.39 -39.25 12.60
N PRO A 6 23.18 -39.11 12.01
CA PRO A 6 22.97 -39.31 10.57
C PRO A 6 23.69 -38.21 9.78
N GLY A 7 24.49 -38.61 8.79
CA GLY A 7 25.13 -37.69 7.85
C GLY A 7 24.09 -37.12 6.88
N VAL A 8 23.77 -35.84 7.03
CA VAL A 8 23.11 -35.07 5.98
C VAL A 8 24.19 -34.56 5.04
N SER A 9 24.22 -35.07 3.82
CA SER A 9 25.07 -34.58 2.74
C SER A 9 24.83 -33.08 2.51
N ALA A 10 25.85 -32.27 2.75
CA ALA A 10 25.82 -30.85 2.42
C ALA A 10 25.53 -30.65 0.92
N PRO A 11 24.68 -29.69 0.52
CA PRO A 11 24.53 -29.36 -0.88
C PRO A 11 25.85 -28.78 -1.39
N LYS A 12 26.37 -29.35 -2.48
CA LYS A 12 27.58 -28.88 -3.16
C LYS A 12 27.44 -27.38 -3.46
N LEU A 13 28.28 -26.55 -2.83
CA LEU A 13 28.45 -25.14 -3.17
C LEU A 13 28.89 -25.05 -4.63
N LYS A 14 28.02 -24.52 -5.51
CA LYS A 14 28.39 -24.19 -6.88
C LYS A 14 29.39 -23.03 -6.82
N ALA A 15 30.65 -23.31 -7.13
CA ALA A 15 31.70 -22.32 -7.27
C ALA A 15 31.33 -21.28 -8.35
N GLY A 16 31.39 -19.98 -8.04
CA GLY A 16 31.33 -18.90 -9.04
C GLY A 16 30.22 -17.86 -8.92
N LYS A 17 29.53 -17.73 -7.78
CA LYS A 17 28.59 -16.63 -7.53
C LYS A 17 29.16 -15.67 -6.48
N LYS A 18 29.11 -14.37 -6.75
CA LYS A 18 29.49 -13.32 -5.79
C LYS A 18 28.26 -12.49 -5.44
N ASP A 19 28.03 -12.31 -4.14
CA ASP A 19 27.01 -11.40 -3.63
C ASP A 19 27.52 -9.96 -3.74
N LEU A 20 26.64 -9.07 -4.19
CA LEU A 20 26.96 -7.67 -4.43
C LEU A 20 26.05 -6.75 -3.63
N HIS A 21 26.59 -5.61 -3.21
CA HIS A 21 25.82 -4.59 -2.50
C HIS A 21 25.08 -3.61 -3.43
N SER A 22 25.49 -3.53 -4.70
CA SER A 22 24.88 -2.61 -5.66
C SER A 22 25.06 -3.03 -7.12
N TYR A 23 24.19 -2.50 -7.98
CA TYR A 23 24.25 -2.59 -9.43
C TYR A 23 23.92 -1.22 -10.05
N THR A 24 24.70 -0.75 -11.02
CA THR A 24 24.39 0.47 -11.77
C THR A 24 23.60 0.10 -13.02
N ILE A 25 22.42 0.69 -13.20
CA ILE A 25 21.57 0.44 -14.36
C ILE A 25 22.32 0.84 -15.63
N ARG A 26 22.49 -0.12 -16.54
CA ARG A 26 23.30 0.06 -17.76
C ARG A 26 22.81 1.28 -18.56
N GLY A 27 23.74 2.15 -18.94
CA GLY A 27 23.44 3.37 -19.69
C GLY A 27 22.95 4.54 -18.82
N THR A 28 22.98 4.42 -17.50
CA THR A 28 22.60 5.49 -16.57
C THR A 28 23.62 5.61 -15.42
N ASN A 29 23.49 6.65 -14.60
CA ASN A 29 24.20 6.81 -13.33
C ASN A 29 23.39 6.32 -12.11
N LYS A 30 22.24 5.66 -12.32
CA LYS A 30 21.35 5.23 -11.24
C LYS A 30 21.87 3.93 -10.61
N VAL A 31 22.20 3.99 -9.33
CA VAL A 31 22.69 2.85 -8.54
C VAL A 31 21.53 2.22 -7.75
N VAL A 32 21.31 0.92 -7.99
CA VAL A 32 20.35 0.06 -7.28
C VAL A 32 21.09 -0.73 -6.20
N ARG A 33 20.50 -0.82 -5.01
CA ARG A 33 20.98 -1.56 -3.83
C ARG A 33 19.90 -2.51 -3.33
N VAL A 34 20.30 -3.46 -2.48
CA VAL A 34 19.34 -4.30 -1.76
C VAL A 34 18.43 -3.41 -0.89
N GLY A 35 17.13 -3.68 -0.93
CA GLY A 35 16.09 -2.88 -0.29
C GLY A 35 15.44 -1.84 -1.20
N ASP A 36 16.10 -1.44 -2.30
CA ASP A 36 15.51 -0.49 -3.25
C ASP A 36 14.29 -1.09 -3.96
N CYS A 37 13.33 -0.24 -4.31
CA CYS A 37 12.25 -0.57 -5.23
C CYS A 37 12.63 -0.14 -6.65
N VAL A 38 12.29 -0.98 -7.62
CA VAL A 38 12.66 -0.81 -9.03
C VAL A 38 11.48 -1.05 -9.95
N LEU A 39 11.51 -0.36 -11.08
CA LEU A 39 10.68 -0.64 -12.24
C LEU A 39 11.40 -1.64 -13.15
N MET A 40 10.68 -2.68 -13.57
CA MET A 40 11.21 -3.74 -14.42
C MET A 40 10.36 -3.89 -15.67
N ARG A 41 11.03 -4.07 -16.81
CA ARG A 41 10.39 -4.22 -18.11
C ARG A 41 9.40 -5.40 -18.09
N PRO A 42 8.15 -5.21 -18.54
CA PRO A 42 7.19 -6.29 -18.61
C PRO A 42 7.48 -7.23 -19.79
N SER A 43 6.97 -8.46 -19.74
CA SER A 43 7.08 -9.40 -20.87
C SER A 43 6.19 -9.00 -22.04
N ASP A 44 5.02 -8.42 -21.75
CA ASP A 44 4.06 -7.97 -22.76
C ASP A 44 4.27 -6.48 -23.08
N ILE A 45 4.38 -6.15 -24.37
CA ILE A 45 4.49 -4.77 -24.84
C ILE A 45 3.17 -4.03 -24.55
N GLY A 46 3.27 -2.82 -23.99
CA GLY A 46 2.12 -1.97 -23.68
C GLY A 46 1.57 -2.12 -22.26
N LYS A 47 2.04 -3.10 -21.48
CA LYS A 47 1.78 -3.13 -20.03
C LYS A 47 2.66 -2.12 -19.29
N PRO A 48 2.20 -1.59 -18.15
CA PRO A 48 3.06 -0.79 -17.29
C PRO A 48 4.24 -1.63 -16.77
N PRO A 49 5.38 -1.01 -16.43
CA PRO A 49 6.48 -1.71 -15.80
C PRO A 49 6.04 -2.42 -14.52
N TYR A 50 6.58 -3.62 -14.30
CA TYR A 50 6.44 -4.33 -13.04
C TYR A 50 7.19 -3.58 -11.94
N VAL A 51 6.67 -3.64 -10.72
CA VAL A 51 7.31 -3.02 -9.55
C VAL A 51 7.82 -4.12 -8.64
N ALA A 52 9.07 -4.02 -8.22
CA ALA A 52 9.68 -5.05 -7.36
C ALA A 52 10.62 -4.44 -6.32
N ARG A 53 10.72 -5.08 -5.16
CA ARG A 53 11.76 -4.80 -4.17
C ARG A 53 12.95 -5.71 -4.41
N VAL A 54 14.15 -5.15 -4.43
CA VAL A 54 15.39 -5.91 -4.60
C VAL A 54 15.78 -6.56 -3.28
N GLU A 55 15.76 -7.89 -3.23
CA GLU A 55 16.10 -8.67 -2.03
C GLU A 55 17.56 -9.14 -2.04
N LYS A 56 18.14 -9.35 -3.23
CA LYS A 56 19.54 -9.74 -3.38
C LYS A 56 20.08 -9.36 -4.76
N ILE A 57 21.37 -9.04 -4.84
CA ILE A 57 22.09 -8.85 -6.11
C ILE A 57 23.24 -9.85 -6.15
N GLU A 58 23.32 -10.62 -7.22
CA GLU A 58 24.38 -11.61 -7.46
C GLU A 58 25.01 -11.38 -8.84
N SER A 59 26.31 -11.61 -8.98
CA SER A 59 26.95 -11.78 -10.28
C SER A 59 27.52 -13.18 -10.46
N ASP A 60 27.50 -13.66 -11.70
CA ASP A 60 28.29 -14.82 -12.11
C ASP A 60 29.73 -14.41 -12.49
N ASN A 61 30.58 -15.42 -12.71
CA ASN A 61 31.97 -15.22 -13.13
C ASN A 61 32.13 -14.50 -14.49
N ARG A 62 31.05 -14.29 -15.25
CA ARG A 62 31.03 -13.60 -16.55
C ARG A 62 30.47 -12.17 -16.41
N ASN A 63 30.32 -11.65 -15.20
CA ASN A 63 29.70 -10.36 -14.91
C ASN A 63 28.25 -10.24 -15.42
N ASN A 64 27.52 -11.34 -15.51
CA ASN A 64 26.06 -11.28 -15.66
C ASN A 64 25.44 -11.07 -14.28
N PHE A 65 24.74 -9.95 -14.13
CA PHE A 65 24.09 -9.57 -12.90
C PHE A 65 22.66 -10.12 -12.87
N LYS A 66 22.32 -10.78 -11.76
CA LYS A 66 20.97 -11.23 -11.44
C LYS A 66 20.50 -10.55 -10.17
N VAL A 67 19.21 -10.26 -10.13
CA VAL A 67 18.54 -9.71 -8.97
C VAL A 67 17.50 -10.71 -8.49
N ARG A 68 17.56 -11.06 -7.20
CA ARG A 68 16.42 -11.70 -6.53
C ARG A 68 15.48 -10.59 -6.10
N VAL A 69 14.23 -10.70 -6.49
CA VAL A 69 13.22 -9.68 -6.26
C VAL A 69 12.02 -10.24 -5.53
N ARG A 70 11.29 -9.35 -4.84
CA ARG A 70 9.97 -9.59 -4.29
C ARG A 70 8.98 -8.70 -5.02
N TRP A 71 7.97 -9.29 -5.64
CA TRP A 71 7.06 -8.56 -6.52
C TRP A 71 6.05 -7.73 -5.73
N TYR A 72 5.80 -6.52 -6.21
CA TYR A 72 4.59 -5.78 -5.91
C TYR A 72 3.55 -6.07 -7.00
N TYR A 73 2.32 -6.31 -6.59
CA TYR A 73 1.19 -6.50 -7.50
C TYR A 73 0.38 -5.21 -7.56
N ARG A 74 -0.01 -4.81 -8.76
CA ARG A 74 -1.03 -3.78 -8.94
C ARG A 74 -2.41 -4.36 -8.63
N PRO A 75 -3.39 -3.52 -8.23
CA PRO A 75 -4.76 -3.97 -7.99
C PRO A 75 -5.37 -4.82 -9.10
N GLU A 76 -5.18 -4.42 -10.36
CA GLU A 76 -5.62 -5.13 -11.56
C GLU A 76 -4.94 -6.49 -11.79
N GLU A 77 -3.79 -6.75 -11.17
CA GLU A 77 -3.06 -8.02 -11.27
C GLU A 77 -3.45 -8.99 -10.15
N SER A 78 -4.20 -8.53 -9.14
CA SER A 78 -4.68 -9.38 -8.05
C SER A 78 -5.89 -10.22 -8.49
N LEU A 79 -6.11 -11.37 -7.85
CA LEU A 79 -7.25 -12.24 -8.15
C LEU A 79 -8.61 -11.55 -7.96
N GLY A 80 -8.70 -10.59 -7.04
CA GLY A 80 -9.92 -9.81 -6.78
C GLY A 80 -10.09 -8.59 -7.68
N GLY A 81 -9.09 -8.27 -8.50
CA GLY A 81 -9.07 -7.08 -9.35
C GLY A 81 -9.05 -5.75 -8.58
N ARG A 82 -9.09 -4.66 -9.35
CA ARG A 82 -9.18 -3.31 -8.80
C ARG A 82 -10.56 -3.05 -8.20
N ARG A 83 -10.60 -2.42 -7.03
CA ARG A 83 -11.80 -1.97 -6.32
C ARG A 83 -11.78 -0.45 -6.19
N GLN A 84 -12.93 0.15 -5.91
CA GLN A 84 -13.08 1.61 -5.84
C GLN A 84 -12.17 2.27 -4.80
N PHE A 85 -11.88 1.59 -3.69
CA PHE A 85 -11.01 2.14 -2.65
C PHE A 85 -9.51 2.01 -2.96
N HIS A 86 -9.14 1.35 -4.07
CA HIS A 86 -7.74 1.18 -4.45
C HIS A 86 -7.24 2.41 -5.20
N GLY A 87 -6.23 3.08 -4.65
CA GLY A 87 -5.65 4.25 -5.32
C GLY A 87 -4.91 3.90 -6.61
N ALA A 88 -4.74 4.88 -7.49
CA ALA A 88 -4.04 4.78 -8.77
C ALA A 88 -2.58 4.34 -8.60
N LYS A 89 -1.94 4.78 -7.51
CA LYS A 89 -0.54 4.46 -7.14
C LYS A 89 -0.42 3.33 -6.12
N GLU A 90 -1.50 2.62 -5.83
CA GLU A 90 -1.49 1.54 -4.85
C GLU A 90 -0.83 0.27 -5.41
N LEU A 91 -0.05 -0.39 -4.56
CA LEU A 91 0.59 -1.66 -4.80
C LEU A 91 0.42 -2.59 -3.59
N PHE A 92 0.53 -3.90 -3.84
CA PHE A 92 0.46 -4.93 -2.81
C PHE A 92 1.77 -5.70 -2.73
N LEU A 93 2.38 -5.74 -1.54
CA LEU A 93 3.62 -6.47 -1.34
C LEU A 93 3.35 -7.98 -1.30
N SER A 94 3.71 -8.70 -2.37
CA SER A 94 3.35 -10.11 -2.46
C SER A 94 4.32 -11.05 -1.73
N ASP A 95 3.96 -12.32 -1.57
CA ASP A 95 4.88 -13.41 -1.21
C ASP A 95 5.57 -14.06 -2.42
N HIS A 96 5.42 -13.47 -3.62
CA HIS A 96 6.03 -13.98 -4.85
C HIS A 96 7.45 -13.42 -5.02
N TYR A 97 8.43 -14.33 -4.99
CA TYR A 97 9.83 -14.04 -5.23
C TYR A 97 10.29 -14.66 -6.55
N ASP A 98 11.19 -13.99 -7.23
CA ASP A 98 11.79 -14.48 -8.47
C ASP A 98 13.25 -14.00 -8.63
N VAL A 99 13.98 -14.59 -9.57
CA VAL A 99 15.33 -14.19 -9.96
C VAL A 99 15.32 -13.72 -11.41
N GLN A 100 15.58 -12.43 -11.60
CA GLN A 100 15.56 -11.78 -12.90
C GLN A 100 16.95 -11.28 -13.32
N SER A 101 17.15 -11.05 -14.62
CA SER A 101 18.35 -10.37 -15.12
C SER A 101 18.31 -8.90 -14.70
N ALA A 102 19.42 -8.37 -14.16
CA ALA A 102 19.49 -6.96 -13.78
C ALA A 102 19.29 -6.00 -14.97
N GLN A 103 19.47 -6.49 -16.20
CA GLN A 103 19.23 -5.73 -17.44
C GLN A 103 17.74 -5.41 -17.69
N THR A 104 16.83 -6.09 -16.99
CA THR A 104 15.39 -5.80 -17.06
C THR A 104 14.98 -4.60 -16.21
N VAL A 105 15.86 -4.12 -15.33
CA VAL A 105 15.61 -2.93 -14.50
C VAL A 105 15.68 -1.68 -15.37
N GLU A 106 14.59 -0.92 -15.41
CA GLU A 106 14.47 0.30 -16.20
C GLU A 106 14.69 1.56 -15.36
N GLY A 107 14.38 1.49 -14.06
CA GLY A 107 14.50 2.62 -13.16
C GLY A 107 14.33 2.25 -11.69
N LYS A 108 14.51 3.24 -10.82
CA LYS A 108 14.18 3.17 -9.40
C LYS A 108 12.86 3.89 -9.17
N CYS A 109 12.06 3.35 -8.25
CA CYS A 109 10.83 3.97 -7.76
C CYS A 109 10.82 3.96 -6.23
N ILE A 110 9.84 4.63 -5.63
CA ILE A 110 9.64 4.66 -4.18
C ILE A 110 8.28 4.05 -3.88
N VAL A 111 8.26 3.04 -3.01
CA VAL A 111 7.02 2.49 -2.47
C VAL A 111 6.91 2.91 -1.00
N HIS A 112 6.11 3.95 -0.77
CA HIS A 112 5.89 4.53 0.54
C HIS A 112 4.99 3.65 1.41
N SER A 113 5.10 3.80 2.73
CA SER A 113 3.99 3.42 3.60
C SER A 113 2.80 4.33 3.33
N PHE A 114 1.57 3.83 3.51
CA PHE A 114 0.37 4.64 3.31
C PHE A 114 0.39 5.97 4.05
N LYS A 115 0.80 5.93 5.33
CA LYS A 115 0.91 7.12 6.19
C LYS A 115 1.87 8.17 5.64
N ASN A 116 2.95 7.76 4.98
CA ASN A 116 3.91 8.70 4.41
C ASN A 116 3.43 9.21 3.06
N TYR A 117 2.80 8.35 2.25
CA TYR A 117 2.22 8.73 0.97
C TYR A 117 1.16 9.82 1.11
N THR A 118 0.25 9.70 2.07
CA THR A 118 -0.81 10.70 2.33
C THR A 118 -0.28 12.05 2.84
N LYS A 119 1.02 12.18 3.07
CA LYS A 119 1.68 13.43 3.50
C LYS A 119 2.52 14.06 2.39
N LEU A 120 2.61 13.45 1.22
CA LEU A 120 3.32 14.03 0.09
C LEU A 120 2.54 15.25 -0.40
N GLU A 121 3.21 16.38 -0.53
CA GLU A 121 2.63 17.57 -1.15
C GLU A 121 2.35 17.34 -2.63
N ASN A 122 3.23 16.60 -3.31
CA ASN A 122 3.12 16.25 -4.72
C ASN A 122 3.49 14.78 -4.93
N VAL A 123 2.63 14.04 -5.62
CA VAL A 123 2.88 12.64 -5.98
C VAL A 123 3.54 12.58 -7.34
N GLY A 124 4.78 12.10 -7.39
CA GLY A 124 5.54 11.93 -8.63
C GLY A 124 5.13 10.69 -9.43
N ALA A 125 5.67 10.59 -10.66
CA ALA A 125 5.46 9.42 -11.52
C ALA A 125 5.95 8.10 -10.87
N GLU A 126 7.06 8.20 -10.13
CA GLU A 126 7.77 7.10 -9.48
C GLU A 126 7.36 6.85 -8.02
N ASP A 127 6.38 7.61 -7.51
CA ASP A 127 5.85 7.45 -6.16
C ASP A 127 4.65 6.49 -6.17
N TYR A 128 4.77 5.45 -5.35
CA TYR A 128 3.76 4.43 -5.10
C TYR A 128 3.53 4.30 -3.60
N TYR A 129 2.49 3.59 -3.20
CA TYR A 129 2.31 3.21 -1.80
C TYR A 129 1.83 1.78 -1.64
N CYS A 130 2.11 1.23 -0.47
CA CYS A 130 1.66 -0.10 -0.09
C CYS A 130 1.10 -0.06 1.34
N ARG A 131 -0.08 -0.65 1.51
CA ARG A 131 -0.72 -0.87 2.83
C ARG A 131 -1.17 -2.30 3.07
N PHE A 132 -1.04 -3.15 2.05
CA PHE A 132 -1.41 -4.55 2.12
C PHE A 132 -0.26 -5.45 1.68
N GLU A 133 -0.09 -6.56 2.40
CA GLU A 133 0.58 -7.73 1.86
C GLU A 133 -0.43 -8.61 1.11
N TYR A 134 0.05 -9.34 0.11
CA TYR A 134 -0.77 -10.16 -0.77
C TYR A 134 -0.20 -11.57 -0.93
N LYS A 135 -1.02 -12.60 -0.74
CA LYS A 135 -0.63 -13.98 -0.98
C LYS A 135 -0.97 -14.39 -2.41
N ALA A 136 0.01 -14.39 -3.30
CA ALA A 136 -0.19 -14.53 -4.74
C ALA A 136 -0.96 -15.79 -5.15
N ALA A 137 -0.76 -16.90 -4.42
CA ALA A 137 -1.43 -18.17 -4.69
C ALA A 137 -2.90 -18.22 -4.23
N THR A 138 -3.28 -17.45 -3.21
CA THR A 138 -4.62 -17.55 -2.58
C THR A 138 -5.47 -16.31 -2.74
N GLY A 139 -4.88 -15.17 -3.11
CA GLY A 139 -5.57 -13.89 -3.17
C GLY A 139 -5.81 -13.24 -1.81
N ALA A 140 -5.32 -13.83 -0.72
CA ALA A 140 -5.53 -13.30 0.62
C ALA A 140 -4.70 -12.03 0.87
N PHE A 141 -5.30 -11.08 1.59
CA PHE A 141 -4.66 -9.82 1.96
C PHE A 141 -4.31 -9.79 3.45
N THR A 142 -3.29 -9.02 3.82
CA THR A 142 -2.94 -8.73 5.22
C THR A 142 -2.65 -7.23 5.36
N PRO A 143 -3.29 -6.52 6.31
CA PRO A 143 -4.34 -7.03 7.21
C PRO A 143 -5.61 -7.41 6.46
N ASP A 144 -6.37 -8.36 6.99
CA ASP A 144 -7.66 -8.77 6.44
C ASP A 144 -8.81 -7.89 6.93
N ARG A 145 -8.54 -6.92 7.81
CA ARG A 145 -9.48 -5.89 8.24
C ARG A 145 -8.85 -4.52 8.17
N VAL A 146 -9.61 -3.55 7.68
CA VAL A 146 -9.16 -2.16 7.55
C VAL A 146 -10.21 -1.20 8.05
N ALA A 147 -9.74 -0.04 8.52
CA ALA A 147 -10.61 1.05 8.91
C ALA A 147 -11.44 1.53 7.70
N VAL A 148 -12.73 1.69 7.92
CA VAL A 148 -13.68 2.19 6.93
C VAL A 148 -14.29 3.49 7.40
N TYR A 149 -14.71 4.31 6.44
CA TYR A 149 -15.21 5.65 6.65
C TYR A 149 -16.48 5.88 5.84
N CYS A 150 -17.13 7.02 6.09
CA CYS A 150 -18.32 7.48 5.38
C CYS A 150 -19.52 6.52 5.54
N LYS A 151 -20.65 6.88 4.94
CA LYS A 151 -21.84 6.02 4.87
C LYS A 151 -21.67 4.83 3.94
N CYS A 152 -20.70 4.86 3.03
CA CYS A 152 -20.42 3.76 2.10
C CYS A 152 -19.59 2.63 2.74
N GLU A 153 -19.05 2.84 3.95
CA GLU A 153 -18.23 1.88 4.68
C GLU A 153 -17.07 1.32 3.85
N MET A 154 -16.40 2.20 3.11
CA MET A 154 -15.24 1.85 2.30
C MET A 154 -13.93 2.28 2.99
N PRO A 155 -12.84 1.53 2.77
CA PRO A 155 -11.50 2.01 3.12
C PRO A 155 -11.19 3.32 2.41
N TYR A 156 -10.37 4.18 3.03
CA TYR A 156 -10.00 5.46 2.44
C TYR A 156 -9.17 5.30 1.16
N ASN A 157 -9.58 5.90 0.06
CA ASN A 157 -8.78 6.04 -1.16
C ASN A 157 -8.06 7.41 -1.13
N PRO A 158 -6.72 7.47 -1.18
CA PRO A 158 -5.99 8.73 -1.11
C PRO A 158 -6.20 9.63 -2.33
N ASP A 159 -6.79 9.13 -3.41
CA ASP A 159 -7.11 9.93 -4.60
C ASP A 159 -8.48 10.60 -4.49
N ASP A 160 -9.31 10.20 -3.53
CA ASP A 160 -10.68 10.72 -3.34
C ASP A 160 -10.70 11.76 -2.21
N LEU A 161 -11.31 12.93 -2.49
CA LEU A 161 -11.52 13.96 -1.49
C LEU A 161 -12.50 13.48 -0.41
N MET A 162 -12.18 13.75 0.85
CA MET A 162 -13.08 13.54 1.99
C MET A 162 -13.09 14.76 2.90
N VAL A 163 -14.26 15.05 3.49
CA VAL A 163 -14.45 16.09 4.50
C VAL A 163 -14.70 15.46 5.86
N GLN A 164 -14.17 16.07 6.93
CA GLN A 164 -14.34 15.56 8.30
C GLN A 164 -15.51 16.29 8.98
N CYS A 165 -16.44 15.53 9.57
CA CYS A 165 -17.51 16.11 10.38
C CYS A 165 -16.96 16.63 11.72
N GLU A 166 -17.37 17.82 12.13
CA GLU A 166 -16.94 18.42 13.40
C GLU A 166 -17.56 17.76 14.63
N GLY A 167 -18.73 17.14 14.50
CA GLY A 167 -19.38 16.38 15.56
C GLY A 167 -18.72 15.02 15.77
N CYS A 168 -19.02 14.05 14.89
CA CYS A 168 -18.58 12.66 15.03
C CYS A 168 -17.11 12.40 14.66
N LYS A 169 -16.40 13.38 14.08
CA LYS A 169 -15.01 13.24 13.59
C LYS A 169 -14.80 12.17 12.51
N ASP A 170 -15.87 11.62 11.95
CA ASP A 170 -15.82 10.71 10.80
C ASP A 170 -15.65 11.48 9.48
N TRP A 171 -15.18 10.76 8.46
CA TRP A 171 -14.84 11.30 7.16
C TRP A 171 -15.87 10.90 6.12
N TYR A 172 -16.26 11.83 5.25
CA TYR A 172 -17.29 11.61 4.24
C TYR A 172 -16.83 12.06 2.85
N HIS A 173 -17.13 11.26 1.83
CA HIS A 173 -16.99 11.71 0.44
C HIS A 173 -18.06 12.77 0.16
N PRO A 174 -17.75 13.90 -0.48
CA PRO A 174 -18.72 14.94 -0.82
C PRO A 174 -19.97 14.40 -1.54
N ALA A 175 -19.75 13.57 -2.57
CA ALA A 175 -20.84 12.94 -3.32
C ALA A 175 -21.73 12.04 -2.44
N CYS A 176 -21.17 11.41 -1.40
CA CYS A 176 -21.96 10.60 -0.47
C CYS A 176 -22.83 11.46 0.46
N VAL A 177 -22.53 12.73 0.66
CA VAL A 177 -23.34 13.63 1.51
C VAL A 177 -24.08 14.69 0.70
N GLY A 178 -24.16 14.49 -0.62
CA GLY A 178 -24.93 15.36 -1.51
C GLY A 178 -24.26 16.70 -1.82
N MET A 179 -22.93 16.77 -1.74
CA MET A 179 -22.13 17.95 -2.04
C MET A 179 -21.25 17.71 -3.27
N THR A 180 -20.95 18.77 -4.03
CA THR A 180 -19.92 18.72 -5.07
C THR A 180 -18.52 18.83 -4.46
N ILE A 181 -17.49 18.58 -5.28
CA ILE A 181 -16.10 18.74 -4.85
C ILE A 181 -15.79 20.21 -4.57
N GLU A 182 -16.27 21.11 -5.43
CA GLU A 182 -16.06 22.56 -5.31
C GLU A 182 -16.73 23.12 -4.05
N GLU A 183 -17.95 22.67 -3.76
CA GLU A 183 -18.63 23.03 -2.50
C GLU A 183 -17.82 22.55 -1.30
N ALA A 184 -17.33 21.30 -1.32
CA ALA A 184 -16.54 20.73 -0.24
C ALA A 184 -15.21 21.45 0.00
N GLU A 185 -14.55 21.94 -1.05
CA GLU A 185 -13.31 22.71 -0.96
C GLU A 185 -13.51 24.11 -0.37
N MET A 186 -14.71 24.69 -0.51
CA MET A 186 -15.05 26.01 0.02
C MET A 186 -15.65 25.96 1.43
N LEU A 187 -15.86 24.78 2.02
CA LEU A 187 -16.43 24.65 3.36
C LEU A 187 -15.37 24.92 4.44
N GLU A 188 -15.68 25.88 5.32
CA GLU A 188 -14.90 26.11 6.54
C GLU A 188 -15.28 25.13 7.65
N HIS A 189 -16.58 24.82 7.76
CA HIS A 189 -17.16 23.95 8.79
C HIS A 189 -18.11 22.94 8.15
N PHE A 190 -17.99 21.67 8.54
CA PHE A 190 -18.87 20.60 8.07
C PHE A 190 -19.43 19.80 9.24
N VAL A 191 -20.76 19.66 9.27
CA VAL A 191 -21.48 18.77 10.19
C VAL A 191 -22.31 17.80 9.36
N CYS A 192 -22.17 16.50 9.63
CA CYS A 192 -22.91 15.48 8.88
C CYS A 192 -24.39 15.44 9.30
N PHE A 193 -25.23 14.89 8.42
CA PHE A 193 -26.67 14.78 8.65
C PHE A 193 -27.04 14.11 9.98
N GLU A 194 -26.33 13.05 10.36
CA GLU A 194 -26.56 12.33 11.62
C GLU A 194 -26.33 13.23 12.85
N CYS A 195 -25.26 14.03 12.84
CA CYS A 195 -25.00 14.99 13.92
C CYS A 195 -25.97 16.16 13.91
N SER A 196 -26.36 16.65 12.71
CA SER A 196 -27.36 17.71 12.60
C SER A 196 -28.71 17.31 13.18
N GLU A 197 -29.18 16.06 12.96
CA GLU A 197 -30.44 15.58 13.52
C GLU A 197 -30.40 15.40 15.04
N ASP A 198 -29.25 15.02 15.61
CA ASP A 198 -29.11 14.82 17.05
C ASP A 198 -29.10 16.14 17.83
N ASP A 199 -28.57 17.23 17.24
CA ASP A 199 -28.72 18.58 17.79
C ASP A 199 -30.21 18.96 17.94
N PHE A 200 -31.04 18.67 16.93
CA PHE A 200 -32.48 18.98 16.97
C PHE A 200 -33.25 18.20 18.05
N LYS A 201 -32.85 16.94 18.34
CA LYS A 201 -33.47 16.13 19.40
C LYS A 201 -33.08 16.63 20.80
N GLN A 202 -31.90 17.22 20.97
CA GLN A 202 -31.46 17.79 22.24
C GLN A 202 -32.24 19.05 22.61
N PHE A 203 -32.64 19.86 21.63
CA PHE A 203 -33.48 21.04 21.83
C PHE A 203 -34.93 20.74 22.21
N GLN A 204 -35.46 19.55 21.88
CA GLN A 204 -36.83 19.17 22.27
C GLN A 204 -36.93 18.51 23.67
N ASN A 205 -35.82 18.02 24.23
CA ASN A 205 -35.79 17.32 25.51
C ASN A 205 -35.24 18.14 26.67
N GLY A 206 -35.33 19.48 26.60
CA GLY A 206 -34.86 20.43 27.60
C GLY A 206 -35.62 20.43 28.93
N PHE A 207 -35.71 19.28 29.63
CA PHE A 207 -35.86 19.17 31.09
C PHE A 207 -35.37 17.78 31.55
N HIS A 208 -34.06 17.57 31.64
CA HIS A 208 -33.39 17.06 32.85
C HIS A 208 -31.87 17.04 32.69
N ALA A 209 -31.19 17.23 33.82
CA ALA A 209 -29.85 17.76 33.97
C ALA A 209 -28.66 16.83 33.62
N SER A 210 -27.60 17.50 33.15
CA SER A 210 -26.16 17.32 33.38
C SER A 210 -25.37 16.15 32.76
N PRO A 211 -24.09 16.42 32.41
CA PRO A 211 -23.33 15.65 31.43
C PRO A 211 -22.45 14.60 32.12
N VAL A 212 -22.48 13.37 31.62
CA VAL A 212 -21.38 12.44 31.82
C VAL A 212 -20.59 12.44 30.52
N SER A 213 -19.47 13.15 30.55
CA SER A 213 -18.44 13.12 29.52
C SER A 213 -17.79 11.74 29.52
N ASP A 214 -18.33 10.81 28.74
CA ASP A 214 -17.55 9.72 28.20
C ASP A 214 -16.95 10.21 26.87
N ALA A 215 -15.70 10.65 26.94
CA ALA A 215 -14.85 10.68 25.76
C ALA A 215 -14.63 9.23 25.31
N LYS A 216 -15.63 8.66 24.63
CA LYS A 216 -15.45 7.46 23.84
C LYS A 216 -14.41 7.81 22.79
N VAL A 217 -13.20 7.34 22.99
CA VAL A 217 -12.24 7.14 21.90
C VAL A 217 -12.91 6.15 20.97
N GLU A 218 -13.63 6.68 19.98
CA GLU A 218 -14.48 5.88 19.12
C GLU A 218 -13.58 5.01 18.25
N SER A 219 -13.65 3.70 18.46
CA SER A 219 -12.89 2.74 17.66
C SER A 219 -13.33 2.89 16.21
N LYS A 220 -12.41 3.26 15.32
CA LYS A 220 -12.69 3.37 13.88
C LYS A 220 -13.38 2.09 13.40
N ARG A 221 -14.50 2.24 12.68
CA ARG A 221 -15.24 1.12 12.08
C ARG A 221 -14.30 0.30 11.21
N GLN A 222 -14.40 -1.03 11.24
CA GLN A 222 -13.53 -1.93 10.47
C GLN A 222 -14.34 -2.93 9.66
N LYS A 223 -13.87 -3.24 8.45
CA LYS A 223 -14.49 -4.21 7.54
C LYS A 223 -13.46 -5.17 6.99
N ARG A 224 -13.91 -6.39 6.66
CA ARG A 224 -13.11 -7.47 6.08
C ARG A 224 -13.09 -7.40 4.56
#